data_AF-A0A7C0U147-F1
#
_entry.id   AF-A0A7C0U147-F1
#
_cell.length_a   1.000
_cell.length_b   1.000
_cell.length_c   1.000
_cell.angle_alpha   90.00
_cell.angle_beta   90.00
_cell.angle_gamma   90.00
#
_symmetry.space_group_name_H-M   'P 1'
#
loop_
_entity.id
_entity.type
_entity.pdbx_description
1 polymer ?
#
loop_
_entity_poly.entity_id
_entity_poly.type
_entity_poly.pdbx_seq_one_letter_code
_entity_poly.pdbx_strand_id
1 'polypeptide(L)'
;MKYHQYWGSKALALGAISFALRVVLEVAGAAVVLVPGFMTLKLSFLFTGTLPALFGVPAVLGVGLGGLVSDIFTGKFNPASLGYFYWGIVSYHILYRFYGHDPSLTNLRSWVMYTLGWWVWGIGANLLWPAIIVLNGLMPLEVAWTAYAGVVFLMILAFYFIDMPFLPFFYRIVKRWGLFWRDIPGYYRYEYVFPKVSVET
;
A
#
# COMPACT_ATOMS: atom_id res chain seq x y z
N MET A 1 18.37 -5.99 21.68
CA MET A 1 18.78 -5.57 20.32
C MET A 1 17.95 -4.35 19.96
N LYS A 2 18.57 -3.17 19.82
CA LYS A 2 17.84 -1.95 19.38
C LYS A 2 18.04 -1.77 17.88
N TYR A 3 16.95 -1.48 17.18
CA TYR A 3 16.93 -1.32 15.73
C TYR A 3 16.81 0.17 15.41
N HIS A 4 17.82 0.75 14.78
CA HIS A 4 17.74 2.11 14.28
C HIS A 4 17.57 2.07 12.76
N GLN A 5 16.51 2.72 12.29
CA GLN A 5 16.25 2.88 10.88
C GLN A 5 16.65 4.29 10.45
N TYR A 6 17.62 4.39 9.54
CA TYR A 6 18.08 5.67 9.00
C TYR A 6 17.51 5.86 7.61
N TRP A 7 16.92 7.03 7.34
CA TRP A 7 16.39 7.39 6.02
C TRP A 7 17.20 8.55 5.45
N GLY A 8 17.65 8.40 4.21
CA GLY A 8 18.28 9.52 3.49
C GLY A 8 17.23 10.58 3.09
N SER A 9 17.69 11.78 2.75
CA SER A 9 16.79 12.88 2.35
C SER A 9 15.89 12.53 1.16
N LYS A 10 16.41 11.74 0.20
CA LYS A 10 15.60 11.24 -0.94
C LYS A 10 14.49 10.29 -0.51
N ALA A 11 14.73 9.46 0.50
CA ALA A 11 13.71 8.56 1.04
C ALA A 11 12.58 9.33 1.74
N LEU A 12 12.93 10.33 2.53
CA LEU A 12 11.95 11.24 3.15
C LEU A 12 11.15 12.00 2.08
N ALA A 13 11.82 12.54 1.06
CA ALA A 13 11.16 13.26 -0.03
C ALA A 13 10.17 12.38 -0.81
N LEU A 14 10.58 11.16 -1.21
CA LEU A 14 9.70 10.23 -1.94
C LEU A 14 8.56 9.70 -1.07
N GLY A 15 8.80 9.50 0.23
CA GLY A 15 7.74 9.21 1.21
C GLY A 15 6.71 10.35 1.29
N ALA A 16 7.18 11.59 1.40
CA ALA A 16 6.33 12.78 1.46
C ALA A 16 5.54 13.01 0.16
N ILE A 17 6.16 12.79 -1.00
CA ILE A 17 5.48 12.86 -2.31
C ILE A 17 4.38 11.79 -2.39
N SER A 18 4.66 10.57 -1.93
CA SER A 18 3.68 9.48 -1.93
C SER A 18 2.49 9.78 -1.01
N PHE A 19 2.78 10.38 0.16
CA PHE A 19 1.77 10.90 1.08
C PHE A 19 0.89 11.98 0.42
N ALA A 20 1.52 13.02 -0.12
CA ALA A 20 0.82 14.14 -0.73
C ALA A 20 -0.05 13.69 -1.92
N LEU A 21 0.49 12.83 -2.78
CA LEU A 21 -0.24 12.28 -3.91
C LEU A 21 -1.46 11.48 -3.45
N ARG A 22 -1.31 10.65 -2.41
CA ARG A 22 -2.44 9.90 -1.84
C ARG A 22 -3.54 10.85 -1.33
N VAL A 23 -3.17 11.87 -0.55
CA VAL A 23 -4.14 12.84 0.00
C VAL A 23 -4.85 13.59 -1.13
N VAL A 24 -4.11 14.12 -2.11
CA VAL A 24 -4.68 14.89 -3.22
C VAL A 24 -5.68 14.07 -4.02
N LEU A 25 -5.33 12.82 -4.38
CA LEU A 25 -6.23 11.95 -5.17
C LEU A 25 -7.51 11.59 -4.42
N GLU A 26 -7.42 11.38 -3.11
CA GLU A 26 -8.57 11.06 -2.26
C GLU A 26 -9.49 12.27 -2.06
N VAL A 27 -8.90 13.44 -1.78
CA VAL A 27 -9.64 14.70 -1.57
C VAL A 27 -10.28 15.20 -2.86
N ALA A 28 -9.60 15.04 -4.00
CA ALA A 28 -10.15 15.38 -5.31
C ALA A 28 -11.38 14.52 -5.69
N GLY A 29 -11.65 13.43 -4.94
CA GLY A 29 -12.78 12.55 -5.22
C GLY A 29 -12.64 11.84 -6.57
N ALA A 30 -11.42 11.65 -7.07
CA ALA A 30 -11.15 10.97 -8.33
C ALA A 30 -11.55 9.49 -8.20
N ALA A 31 -12.79 9.18 -8.56
CA ALA A 31 -13.41 7.93 -8.24
C ALA A 31 -14.51 7.56 -9.25
N VAL A 32 -14.61 6.27 -9.55
CA VAL A 32 -15.72 5.68 -10.30
C VAL A 32 -16.57 4.89 -9.33
N VAL A 33 -17.84 5.25 -9.17
CA VAL A 33 -18.78 4.50 -8.35
C VAL A 33 -19.16 3.22 -9.10
N LEU A 34 -18.79 2.06 -8.56
CA LEU A 34 -19.15 0.77 -9.11
C LEU A 34 -20.51 0.31 -8.58
N VAL A 35 -20.71 0.47 -7.27
CA VAL A 35 -21.98 0.20 -6.58
C VAL A 35 -22.30 1.39 -5.70
N PRO A 36 -23.37 2.15 -5.99
CA PRO A 36 -23.76 3.32 -5.19
C PRO A 36 -23.86 2.98 -3.70
N GLY A 37 -23.19 3.76 -2.86
CA GLY A 37 -23.21 3.60 -1.40
C GLY A 37 -22.30 2.50 -0.84
N PHE A 38 -21.77 1.58 -1.67
CA PHE A 38 -21.02 0.42 -1.18
C PHE A 38 -19.61 0.29 -1.76
N MET A 39 -19.41 0.63 -3.03
CA MET A 39 -18.11 0.45 -3.67
C MET A 39 -17.77 1.54 -4.68
N THR A 40 -16.61 2.13 -4.46
CA THR A 40 -16.05 3.18 -5.29
C THR A 40 -14.62 2.81 -5.65
N LEU A 41 -14.34 2.69 -6.96
CA LEU A 41 -13.00 2.53 -7.48
C LEU A 41 -12.32 3.90 -7.47
N LYS A 42 -11.52 4.15 -6.43
CA LYS A 42 -10.75 5.38 -6.30
C LYS A 42 -9.47 5.30 -7.14
N LEU A 43 -9.14 6.39 -7.83
CA LEU A 43 -7.91 6.49 -8.62
C LEU A 43 -6.65 6.37 -7.75
N SER A 44 -6.77 6.76 -6.47
CA SER A 44 -5.74 6.54 -5.45
C SER A 44 -5.32 5.07 -5.31
N PHE A 45 -6.20 4.13 -5.68
CA PHE A 45 -5.91 2.70 -5.63
C PHE A 45 -4.88 2.24 -6.66
N LEU A 46 -4.75 2.94 -7.79
CA LEU A 46 -3.73 2.66 -8.81
C LEU A 46 -2.31 2.84 -8.26
N PHE A 47 -2.14 3.76 -7.33
CA PHE A 47 -0.83 4.13 -6.81
C PHE A 47 -0.47 3.37 -5.53
N THR A 48 -1.38 2.56 -4.98
CA THR A 48 -1.19 1.93 -3.67
C THR A 48 -0.37 0.67 -3.71
N GLY A 49 -0.33 -0.04 -4.84
CA GLY A 49 0.69 -1.07 -5.09
C GLY A 49 1.95 -0.52 -5.75
N THR A 50 1.78 0.42 -6.67
CA THR A 50 2.87 0.97 -7.47
C THR A 50 3.86 1.82 -6.66
N LEU A 51 3.41 2.83 -5.89
CA LEU A 51 4.36 3.72 -5.17
C LEU A 51 5.19 2.97 -4.12
N PRO A 52 4.60 2.09 -3.28
CA PRO A 52 5.39 1.29 -2.34
C PRO A 52 6.45 0.41 -3.02
N ALA A 53 6.12 -0.17 -4.18
CA ALA A 53 7.08 -0.97 -4.93
C ALA A 53 8.22 -0.13 -5.52
N LEU A 54 7.93 1.09 -5.96
CA LEU A 54 8.90 1.98 -6.62
C LEU A 54 9.76 2.80 -5.65
N PHE A 55 9.22 3.17 -4.49
CA PHE A 55 9.85 4.08 -3.52
C PHE A 55 10.08 3.44 -2.14
N GLY A 56 9.71 2.17 -1.96
CA GLY A 56 10.06 1.37 -0.80
C GLY A 56 9.29 1.72 0.48
N VAL A 57 9.87 1.35 1.62
CA VAL A 57 9.27 1.52 2.97
C VAL A 57 8.81 2.95 3.29
N PRO A 58 9.55 4.04 2.93
CA PRO A 58 9.07 5.39 3.16
C PRO A 58 7.74 5.68 2.46
N ALA A 59 7.54 5.15 1.24
CA ALA A 59 6.29 5.31 0.51
C ALA A 59 5.16 4.43 1.08
N VAL A 60 5.45 3.23 1.60
CA VAL A 60 4.47 2.43 2.35
C VAL A 60 3.83 3.27 3.45
N LEU A 61 4.68 3.94 4.24
CA LEU A 61 4.23 4.79 5.35
C LEU A 61 3.54 6.06 4.86
N GLY A 62 4.09 6.70 3.83
CA GLY A 62 3.49 7.89 3.22
C GLY A 62 2.09 7.62 2.69
N VAL A 63 1.88 6.54 1.93
CA VAL A 63 0.58 6.19 1.38
C VAL A 63 -0.40 5.73 2.47
N GLY A 64 0.07 4.95 3.46
CA GLY A 64 -0.76 4.54 4.61
C GLY A 64 -1.26 5.74 5.43
N LEU A 65 -0.35 6.65 5.80
CA LEU A 65 -0.69 7.90 6.52
C LEU A 65 -1.57 8.81 5.67
N GLY A 66 -1.30 8.90 4.36
CA GLY A 66 -2.07 9.73 3.44
C GLY A 66 -3.54 9.30 3.36
N GLY A 67 -3.81 7.99 3.46
CA GLY A 67 -5.18 7.47 3.57
C GLY A 67 -5.90 8.00 4.81
N LEU A 68 -5.29 7.86 5.98
CA LEU A 68 -5.86 8.36 7.25
C LEU A 68 -6.14 9.87 7.21
N VAL A 69 -5.16 10.65 6.74
CA VAL A 69 -5.28 12.11 6.65
C VAL A 69 -6.35 12.51 5.63
N SER A 70 -6.49 11.76 4.54
CA SER A 70 -7.55 12.03 3.56
C SER A 70 -8.95 11.78 4.10
N ASP A 71 -9.15 10.79 4.96
CA ASP A 71 -10.43 10.57 5.64
C ASP A 71 -10.79 11.75 6.55
N ILE A 72 -9.80 12.36 7.22
CA ILE A 72 -10.00 13.57 8.01
C ILE A 72 -10.44 14.74 7.12
N PHE A 73 -9.72 15.01 6.03
CA PHE A 73 -10.05 16.11 5.12
C PHE A 73 -11.40 15.93 4.42
N THR A 74 -11.83 14.70 4.17
CA THR A 74 -13.11 14.40 3.52
C THR A 74 -14.26 14.22 4.51
N GLY A 75 -14.04 14.40 5.82
CA GLY A 75 -15.05 14.24 6.86
C GLY A 75 -15.52 12.80 7.06
N LYS A 76 -14.75 11.81 6.58
CA LYS A 76 -15.06 10.38 6.65
C LYS A 76 -14.36 9.66 7.80
N PHE A 77 -13.56 10.38 8.57
CA PHE A 77 -12.82 9.83 9.70
C PHE A 77 -13.77 9.20 10.72
N ASN A 78 -13.59 7.91 10.97
CA ASN A 78 -14.34 7.14 11.96
C ASN A 78 -13.39 6.11 12.63
N PRO A 79 -13.83 5.38 13.67
CA PRO A 79 -12.99 4.35 14.30
C PRO A 79 -12.46 3.29 13.32
N ALA A 80 -13.20 2.98 12.25
CA ALA A 80 -12.73 2.07 11.21
C ALA A 80 -11.58 2.67 10.38
N SER A 81 -11.45 3.99 10.26
CA SER A 81 -10.29 4.67 9.65
C SER A 81 -8.96 4.30 10.33
N LEU A 82 -8.96 4.00 11.64
CA LEU A 82 -7.76 3.50 12.32
C LEU A 82 -7.40 2.07 11.90
N GLY A 83 -8.42 1.23 11.69
CA GLY A 83 -8.26 -0.11 11.12
C GLY A 83 -7.74 -0.04 9.68
N TYR A 84 -8.28 0.86 8.87
CA TYR A 84 -7.80 1.11 7.50
C TYR A 84 -6.41 1.72 7.45
N PHE A 85 -6.01 2.50 8.46
CA PHE A 85 -4.65 3.01 8.60
C PHE A 85 -3.66 1.88 8.85
N TYR A 86 -3.93 1.05 9.86
CA TYR A 86 -3.09 -0.11 10.19
C TYR A 86 -3.00 -1.08 9.00
N TRP A 87 -4.16 -1.47 8.45
CA TRP A 87 -4.20 -2.32 7.26
C TRP A 87 -3.55 -1.65 6.06
N GLY A 88 -3.73 -0.35 5.86
CA GLY A 88 -3.09 0.41 4.79
C GLY A 88 -1.58 0.20 4.82
N ILE A 89 -0.93 0.45 5.95
CA ILE A 89 0.52 0.25 6.09
C ILE A 89 0.91 -1.22 5.88
N VAL A 90 0.25 -2.16 6.56
CA VAL A 90 0.60 -3.59 6.45
C VAL A 90 0.43 -4.09 5.02
N SER A 91 -0.69 -3.75 4.40
CA SER A 91 -1.06 -4.23 3.07
C SER A 91 -0.13 -3.68 1.99
N TYR A 92 0.25 -2.40 2.07
CA TYR A 92 1.23 -1.83 1.14
C TYR A 92 2.65 -2.36 1.39
N HIS A 93 2.97 -2.73 2.64
CA HIS A 93 4.22 -3.41 2.96
C HIS A 93 4.30 -4.81 2.34
N ILE A 94 3.18 -5.56 2.30
CA ILE A 94 3.08 -6.85 1.62
C ILE A 94 3.45 -6.68 0.15
N LEU A 95 2.78 -5.78 -0.57
CA LEU A 95 3.03 -5.54 -2.00
C LEU A 95 4.49 -5.15 -2.27
N TYR A 96 5.03 -4.22 -1.48
CA TYR A 96 6.45 -3.85 -1.51
C TYR A 96 7.37 -5.06 -1.31
N ARG A 97 7.09 -5.93 -0.34
CA ARG A 97 7.95 -7.08 -0.03
C ARG A 97 7.99 -8.12 -1.14
N PHE A 98 6.88 -8.33 -1.81
CA PHE A 98 6.78 -9.32 -2.88
C PHE A 98 7.47 -8.82 -4.15
N TYR A 99 7.04 -7.68 -4.72
CA TYR A 99 7.50 -7.25 -6.04
C TYR A 99 8.25 -5.91 -6.06
N GLY A 100 8.47 -5.26 -4.91
CA GLY A 100 9.24 -4.01 -4.84
C GLY A 100 10.74 -4.18 -5.14
N HIS A 101 11.27 -5.40 -5.07
CA HIS A 101 12.66 -5.70 -5.44
C HIS A 101 12.89 -5.78 -6.96
N ASP A 102 11.87 -6.20 -7.70
CA ASP A 102 11.86 -6.30 -9.18
C ASP A 102 10.44 -6.07 -9.72
N PRO A 103 10.02 -4.80 -9.88
CA PRO A 103 8.70 -4.44 -10.41
C PRO A 103 8.67 -4.44 -11.94
N SER A 104 9.66 -5.03 -12.62
CA SER A 104 9.82 -4.90 -14.07
C SER A 104 8.83 -5.72 -14.89
N LEU A 105 8.29 -6.80 -14.31
CA LEU A 105 7.45 -7.79 -14.99
C LEU A 105 8.05 -8.31 -16.30
N THR A 106 9.39 -8.41 -16.36
CA THR A 106 10.12 -8.85 -17.56
C THR A 106 10.48 -10.33 -17.55
N ASN A 107 10.48 -10.95 -16.37
CA ASN A 107 10.90 -12.34 -16.19
C ASN A 107 9.90 -13.11 -15.32
N LEU A 108 9.92 -14.45 -15.41
CA LEU A 108 8.97 -15.30 -14.69
C LEU A 108 8.97 -15.04 -13.18
N ARG A 109 10.15 -14.81 -12.58
CA ARG A 109 10.25 -14.54 -11.13
C ARG A 109 9.52 -13.25 -10.75
N SER A 110 9.72 -12.17 -11.50
CA SER A 110 9.04 -10.89 -11.27
C SER A 110 7.52 -11.03 -11.40
N TRP A 111 7.06 -11.83 -12.38
CA TRP A 111 5.65 -12.17 -12.55
C TRP A 111 5.08 -12.98 -11.39
N VAL A 112 5.76 -14.05 -10.99
CA VAL A 112 5.31 -14.90 -9.86
C VAL A 112 5.24 -14.07 -8.58
N MET A 113 6.24 -13.25 -8.29
CA MET A 113 6.24 -12.41 -7.09
C MET A 113 5.14 -11.34 -7.14
N TYR A 114 4.89 -10.74 -8.30
CA TYR A 114 3.79 -9.81 -8.52
C TYR A 114 2.43 -10.45 -8.24
N THR A 115 2.17 -11.59 -8.86
CA THR A 115 0.93 -12.35 -8.72
C THR A 115 0.73 -12.81 -7.28
N LEU A 116 1.75 -13.39 -6.63
CA LEU A 116 1.66 -13.79 -5.23
C LEU A 116 1.41 -12.60 -4.30
N GLY A 117 2.10 -11.48 -4.50
CA GLY A 117 1.90 -10.27 -3.71
C GLY A 117 0.46 -9.77 -3.75
N TRP A 118 -0.11 -9.69 -4.94
CA TRP A 118 -1.50 -9.27 -5.14
C TRP A 118 -2.51 -10.26 -4.54
N TRP A 119 -2.29 -11.57 -4.64
CA TRP A 119 -3.20 -12.55 -4.05
C TRP A 119 -3.12 -12.60 -2.53
N VAL A 120 -1.93 -12.51 -1.94
CA VAL A 120 -1.77 -12.43 -0.48
C VAL A 120 -2.43 -11.15 0.05
N TRP A 121 -2.20 -10.02 -0.62
CA TRP A 121 -2.88 -8.76 -0.30
C TRP A 121 -4.40 -8.88 -0.45
N GLY A 122 -4.84 -9.49 -1.56
CA GLY A 122 -6.24 -9.67 -1.91
C GLY A 122 -7.00 -10.53 -0.91
N ILE A 123 -6.42 -11.65 -0.48
CA ILE A 123 -7.01 -12.50 0.57
C ILE A 123 -7.18 -11.69 1.86
N GLY A 124 -6.15 -10.95 2.28
CA GLY A 124 -6.23 -10.11 3.48
C GLY A 124 -7.32 -9.03 3.37
N ALA A 125 -7.42 -8.36 2.21
CA ALA A 125 -8.48 -7.37 1.97
C ALA A 125 -9.88 -8.00 1.93
N ASN A 126 -10.01 -9.19 1.32
CA ASN A 126 -11.26 -9.92 1.21
C ASN A 126 -11.76 -10.48 2.56
N LEU A 127 -10.87 -10.72 3.52
CA LEU A 127 -11.25 -11.06 4.89
C LEU A 127 -11.58 -9.82 5.72
N LEU A 128 -10.75 -8.78 5.61
CA LEU A 128 -10.84 -7.61 6.47
C LEU A 128 -12.06 -6.74 6.13
N TRP A 129 -12.32 -6.45 4.86
CA TRP A 129 -13.34 -5.47 4.48
C TRP A 129 -14.77 -5.96 4.78
N PRO A 130 -15.16 -7.21 4.46
CA PRO A 130 -16.45 -7.73 4.90
C PRO A 130 -16.58 -7.75 6.43
N ALA A 131 -15.53 -8.14 7.15
CA ALA A 131 -15.53 -8.13 8.62
C ALA A 131 -15.77 -6.72 9.19
N ILE A 132 -15.10 -5.70 8.65
CA ILE A 132 -15.29 -4.30 9.09
C ILE A 132 -16.71 -3.82 8.79
N ILE A 133 -17.28 -4.15 7.63
CA ILE A 133 -18.65 -3.77 7.29
C ILE A 133 -19.67 -4.38 8.27
N VAL A 134 -19.50 -5.66 8.62
CA VAL A 134 -20.37 -6.34 9.59
C VAL A 134 -20.21 -5.73 10.98
N LEU A 135 -18.98 -5.50 11.44
CA LEU A 135 -18.69 -4.90 12.75
C LEU A 135 -19.24 -3.48 12.88
N ASN A 136 -19.32 -2.73 11.79
CA ASN A 136 -19.94 -1.41 11.76
C ASN A 136 -21.47 -1.44 11.62
N GLY A 137 -22.09 -2.63 11.57
CA GLY A 137 -23.54 -2.77 11.43
C GLY A 137 -24.10 -2.31 10.08
N LEU A 138 -23.24 -2.18 9.06
CA LEU A 138 -23.64 -1.67 7.74
C LEU A 138 -24.29 -2.75 6.85
N MET A 139 -24.04 -4.03 7.16
CA MET A 139 -24.56 -5.15 6.38
C MET A 139 -24.69 -6.40 7.26
N PRO A 140 -25.73 -7.24 7.07
CA PRO A 140 -25.83 -8.55 7.72
C PRO A 140 -24.65 -9.46 7.35
N LEU A 141 -24.30 -10.36 8.27
CA LEU A 141 -23.17 -11.28 8.14
C LEU A 141 -23.26 -12.08 6.84
N GLU A 142 -24.43 -12.64 6.54
CA GLU A 142 -24.66 -13.50 5.40
C GLU A 142 -24.42 -12.74 4.09
N VAL A 143 -24.93 -11.51 3.97
CA VAL A 143 -24.78 -10.70 2.75
C VAL A 143 -23.34 -10.22 2.59
N ALA A 144 -22.66 -9.91 3.68
CA ALA A 144 -21.26 -9.47 3.66
C ALA A 144 -20.32 -10.56 3.13
N TRP A 145 -20.51 -11.81 3.56
CA TRP A 145 -19.63 -12.92 3.17
C TRP A 145 -20.04 -13.61 1.86
N THR A 146 -21.30 -13.49 1.42
CA THR A 146 -21.77 -14.10 0.17
C THR A 146 -21.68 -13.15 -1.03
N ALA A 147 -22.21 -11.94 -0.91
CA ALA A 147 -22.28 -10.99 -2.01
C ALA A 147 -21.11 -9.99 -1.96
N TYR A 148 -20.93 -9.29 -0.83
CA TYR A 148 -19.94 -8.20 -0.75
C TYR A 148 -18.50 -8.71 -0.90
N ALA A 149 -18.15 -9.83 -0.26
CA ALA A 149 -16.85 -10.49 -0.45
C ALA A 149 -16.57 -10.83 -1.93
N GLY A 150 -17.59 -11.28 -2.67
CA GLY A 150 -17.49 -11.51 -4.11
C GLY A 150 -17.21 -10.23 -4.90
N VAL A 151 -17.87 -9.12 -4.56
CA VAL A 151 -17.60 -7.82 -5.19
C VAL A 151 -16.18 -7.34 -4.86
N VAL A 152 -15.73 -7.48 -3.61
CA VAL A 152 -14.35 -7.14 -3.21
C VAL A 152 -13.34 -7.98 -4.00
N PHE A 153 -13.61 -9.26 -4.22
CA PHE A 153 -12.76 -10.13 -5.05
C PHE A 153 -12.65 -9.63 -6.49
N LEU A 154 -13.78 -9.28 -7.13
CA LEU A 154 -13.79 -8.73 -8.48
C LEU A 154 -13.03 -7.39 -8.56
N MET A 155 -13.15 -6.56 -7.54
CA MET A 155 -12.41 -5.30 -7.44
C MET A 155 -10.90 -5.53 -7.31
N ILE A 156 -10.48 -6.49 -6.48
CA ILE A 156 -9.06 -6.90 -6.37
C ILE A 156 -8.54 -7.39 -7.73
N LEU A 157 -9.32 -8.21 -8.43
CA LEU A 157 -8.96 -8.70 -9.76
C LEU A 157 -8.82 -7.55 -10.77
N ALA A 158 -9.72 -6.57 -10.73
CA ALA A 158 -9.62 -5.37 -11.56
C ALA A 158 -8.34 -4.58 -11.26
N PHE A 159 -8.00 -4.38 -9.98
CA PHE A 159 -6.76 -3.69 -9.61
C PHE A 159 -5.50 -4.43 -10.04
N TYR A 160 -5.48 -5.76 -9.90
CA TYR A 160 -4.40 -6.60 -10.42
C TYR A 160 -4.17 -6.37 -11.92
N PHE A 161 -5.24 -6.38 -12.73
CA PHE A 161 -5.10 -6.18 -14.17
C PHE A 161 -4.77 -4.75 -14.57
N ILE A 162 -5.22 -3.75 -13.81
CA ILE A 162 -4.87 -2.35 -14.10
C ILE A 162 -3.43 -2.03 -13.68
N ASP A 163 -2.99 -2.54 -12.53
CA ASP A 163 -1.63 -2.31 -12.02
C ASP A 163 -0.57 -3.04 -12.89
N MET A 164 -0.95 -4.15 -13.54
CA MET A 164 -0.07 -4.93 -14.42
C MET A 164 0.64 -4.08 -15.51
N PRO A 165 -0.05 -3.25 -16.33
CA PRO A 165 0.63 -2.37 -17.28
C PRO A 165 1.18 -1.10 -16.62
N PHE A 166 0.59 -0.61 -15.53
CA PHE A 166 0.99 0.62 -14.85
C PHE A 166 2.34 0.49 -14.15
N LEU A 167 2.54 -0.58 -13.38
CA LEU A 167 3.75 -0.83 -12.60
C LEU A 167 5.03 -0.80 -13.47
N PRO A 168 5.15 -1.59 -14.57
CA PRO A 168 6.35 -1.57 -15.41
C PRO A 168 6.51 -0.25 -16.18
N PHE A 169 5.40 0.42 -16.53
CA PHE A 169 5.44 1.75 -17.16
C PHE A 169 6.08 2.79 -16.24
N PHE A 170 5.56 2.92 -15.02
CA PHE A 170 6.12 3.84 -14.02
C PHE A 170 7.51 3.42 -13.56
N TYR A 171 7.80 2.12 -13.46
CA TYR A 171 9.14 1.63 -13.16
C TYR A 171 10.19 2.15 -14.14
N ARG A 172 9.91 2.11 -15.45
CA ARG A 172 10.83 2.64 -16.47
C ARG A 172 11.08 4.14 -16.30
N ILE A 173 10.04 4.90 -15.99
CA ILE A 173 10.15 6.35 -15.73
C ILE A 173 11.00 6.59 -14.47
N VAL A 174 10.66 5.94 -13.35
CA VAL A 174 11.36 6.10 -12.07
C VAL A 174 12.84 5.69 -12.17
N LYS A 175 13.15 4.61 -12.90
CA LYS A 175 14.53 4.19 -13.17
C LYS A 175 15.29 5.22 -14.01
N ARG A 176 14.67 5.75 -15.08
CA ARG A 176 15.29 6.78 -15.93
C ARG A 176 15.66 8.04 -15.14
N TRP A 177 14.91 8.36 -14.08
CA TRP A 177 15.13 9.53 -13.23
C TRP A 177 16.01 9.25 -12.01
N GLY A 178 16.49 8.01 -11.84
CA GLY A 178 17.32 7.62 -10.69
C GLY A 178 16.58 7.70 -9.35
N LEU A 179 15.26 7.51 -9.38
CA LEU A 179 14.37 7.60 -8.21
C LEU A 179 14.00 6.22 -7.63
N PHE A 180 14.44 5.13 -8.26
CA PHE A 180 14.14 3.80 -7.76
C PHE A 180 14.87 3.56 -6.45
N TRP A 181 14.11 3.25 -5.40
CA TRP A 181 14.59 3.19 -4.02
C TRP A 181 15.85 2.33 -3.84
N ARG A 182 15.92 1.22 -4.58
CA ARG A 182 16.99 0.22 -4.45
C ARG A 182 18.32 0.68 -5.03
N ASP A 183 18.28 1.59 -6.02
CA ASP A 183 19.49 2.09 -6.69
C ASP A 183 20.10 3.28 -5.96
N ILE A 184 19.39 3.86 -4.99
CA ILE A 184 19.83 5.07 -4.28
C ILE A 184 20.74 4.65 -3.11
N PRO A 185 22.03 5.06 -3.10
CA PRO A 185 22.93 4.74 -1.99
C PRO A 185 22.43 5.32 -0.68
N GLY A 186 22.31 4.46 0.35
CA GLY A 186 21.87 4.88 1.67
C GLY A 186 20.41 5.34 1.75
N TYR A 187 19.56 4.90 0.82
CA TYR A 187 18.14 5.27 0.77
C TYR A 187 17.41 5.02 2.10
N TYR A 188 17.47 3.80 2.61
CA TYR A 188 17.27 3.55 4.04
C TYR A 188 18.15 2.39 4.50
N ARG A 189 18.62 2.44 5.75
CA ARG A 189 19.54 1.46 6.33
C ARG A 189 19.04 1.04 7.70
N TYR A 190 19.40 -0.17 8.09
CA TYR A 190 19.11 -0.72 9.40
C TYR A 190 20.42 -0.93 10.14
N GLU A 191 20.53 -0.31 11.31
CA GLU A 191 21.69 -0.47 12.18
C GLU A 191 21.30 -1.27 13.43
N TYR A 192 22.03 -2.36 13.64
CA TYR A 192 21.84 -3.24 14.79
C TYR A 192 22.73 -2.78 15.92
N VAL A 193 22.11 -2.20 16.96
CA VAL A 193 22.83 -1.84 18.19
C VAL A 193 22.71 -3.03 19.15
N PHE A 194 23.80 -3.78 19.26
CA PHE A 194 23.97 -4.74 20.35
C PHE A 194 24.22 -3.99 21.66
N PRO A 195 23.55 -4.36 22.76
CA PRO A 195 23.88 -3.78 24.06
C PRO A 195 25.35 -4.07 24.36
N LYS A 196 26.13 -3.05 24.71
CA LYS A 196 27.50 -3.23 25.22
C LYS A 196 27.38 -4.08 26.48
N VAL A 197 27.93 -5.29 26.45
CA VAL A 197 28.11 -6.09 27.67
C VAL A 197 29.25 -5.42 28.42
N SER A 198 28.93 -4.69 29.50
CA SER A 198 29.95 -4.28 30.46
C SER A 198 30.47 -5.54 31.12
N VAL A 199 31.67 -5.97 30.74
CA VAL A 199 32.41 -6.96 31.51
C VAL A 199 32.92 -6.20 32.74
N GLU A 200 32.23 -6.34 33.86
CA GLU A 200 32.77 -5.94 35.15
C GLU A 200 33.96 -6.87 35.44
N THR A 201 35.16 -6.32 35.35
CA THR A 201 36.43 -6.94 35.79
C THR A 201 36.67 -6.66 37.25
#